data_AF-A0A4Y2EK02-F1
#
_entry.id   AF-A0A4Y2EK02-F1
#
_cell.length_a   1.000
_cell.length_b   1.000
_cell.length_c   1.000
_cell.angle_alpha   90.00
_cell.angle_beta   90.00
_cell.angle_gamma   90.00
#
_symmetry.space_group_name_H-M   'P 1'
#
loop_
_entity.id
_entity.type
_entity.pdbx_description
1 polymer ?
#
loop_
_entity_poly.entity_id
_entity_poly.type
_entity_poly.pdbx_seq_one_letter_code
_entity_poly.pdbx_strand_id
1 'polypeptide(L)'
;MQKHQEKKYDCRKCDRSFISLHHLNQHVRASHPEIKLTSVKRGTASTPEGNSKRVRREGGALNTFTSTFFQPTENSKKDFLLFFDEITPQLSEKIEEEIREKGAVKWYGVVKAVFKRESEDEGEERVSPYFRSNVQIELVGDTIGDHVPVSFSNILEAVDEFIRRGSGWILDKIVHFELCVAKYQPLRASSYIILPKKLLDKKAVLNIQNEDQKCLVWCLIAHKLNILAH
;
A
#
# COMPACT_ATOMS: atom_id res chain seq x y z
N MET A 1 -29.61 -18.67 -23.57
CA MET A 1 -29.27 -17.26 -23.86
C MET A 1 -29.85 -16.37 -22.76
N GLN A 2 -29.09 -16.07 -21.71
CA GLN A 2 -29.49 -15.11 -20.66
C GLN A 2 -28.64 -13.84 -20.83
N LYS A 3 -29.30 -12.70 -21.04
CA LYS A 3 -28.66 -11.39 -21.17
C LYS A 3 -28.16 -10.94 -19.79
N HIS A 4 -26.85 -10.84 -19.62
CA HIS A 4 -26.25 -10.15 -18.47
C HIS A 4 -26.69 -8.68 -18.48
N GLN A 5 -27.46 -8.26 -17.48
CA GLN A 5 -27.68 -6.82 -17.22
C GLN A 5 -26.47 -6.29 -16.46
N GLU A 6 -25.61 -5.53 -17.14
CA GLU A 6 -24.51 -4.79 -16.52
C GLU A 6 -25.11 -3.74 -15.56
N LYS A 7 -24.76 -3.82 -14.27
CA LYS A 7 -25.12 -2.76 -13.30
C LYS A 7 -24.39 -1.48 -13.68
N LYS A 8 -25.14 -0.45 -14.08
CA LYS A 8 -24.63 0.89 -14.36
C LYS A 8 -24.75 1.77 -13.11
N TYR A 9 -23.72 2.58 -12.86
CA TYR A 9 -23.59 3.49 -11.74
C TYR A 9 -23.64 4.93 -12.26
N ASP A 10 -24.74 5.61 -11.99
CA ASP A 10 -24.98 6.97 -12.50
C ASP A 10 -24.45 8.04 -11.54
N CYS A 11 -23.82 9.08 -12.10
CA CYS A 11 -23.44 10.25 -11.33
C CYS A 11 -24.69 11.07 -10.98
N ARG A 12 -24.83 11.47 -9.72
CA ARG A 12 -26.01 12.25 -9.27
C ARG A 12 -25.92 13.76 -9.58
N LYS A 13 -24.84 14.20 -10.24
CA LYS A 13 -24.53 15.61 -10.50
C LYS A 13 -24.27 15.91 -11.98
N CYS A 14 -24.14 14.89 -12.82
CA CYS A 14 -24.12 15.01 -14.27
C CYS A 14 -24.65 13.72 -14.90
N ASP A 15 -24.99 13.77 -16.18
CA ASP A 15 -25.63 12.65 -16.87
C ASP A 15 -24.64 11.54 -17.31
N ARG A 16 -23.54 11.34 -16.56
CA ARG A 16 -22.55 10.29 -16.85
C ARG A 16 -22.85 9.01 -16.07
N SER A 17 -22.91 7.90 -16.80
CA SER A 17 -23.06 6.55 -16.26
C SER A 17 -21.76 5.78 -16.39
N PHE A 18 -21.44 4.98 -15.38
CA PHE A 18 -20.21 4.21 -15.32
C PHE A 18 -20.53 2.73 -15.13
N ILE A 19 -19.72 1.86 -15.73
CA ILE A 19 -19.84 0.40 -15.57
C ILE A 19 -19.33 -0.10 -14.21
N SER A 20 -18.69 0.77 -13.43
CA SER A 20 -18.11 0.45 -12.12
C SER A 20 -18.23 1.64 -11.18
N LEU A 21 -18.50 1.35 -9.90
CA LEU A 21 -18.53 2.32 -8.82
C LEU A 21 -17.17 3.01 -8.62
N HIS A 22 -16.05 2.34 -8.93
CA HIS A 22 -14.72 2.93 -8.87
C HIS A 22 -14.55 4.07 -9.89
N HIS A 23 -14.95 3.85 -11.14
CA HIS A 23 -14.92 4.89 -12.18
C HIS A 23 -15.85 6.06 -11.83
N LEU A 24 -17.02 5.78 -11.24
CA LEU A 24 -17.88 6.84 -10.72
C LEU A 24 -17.19 7.65 -9.60
N ASN A 25 -16.55 6.98 -8.64
CA ASN A 25 -15.85 7.65 -7.54
C ASN A 25 -14.65 8.47 -8.00
N GLN A 26 -13.89 7.98 -8.99
CA GLN A 26 -12.80 8.72 -9.62
C GLN A 26 -13.34 9.95 -10.37
N HIS A 27 -14.43 9.80 -11.13
CA HIS A 27 -15.10 10.91 -11.81
C HIS A 27 -15.60 11.96 -10.82
N VAL A 28 -16.25 11.55 -9.72
CA VAL A 28 -16.75 12.49 -8.69
C VAL A 28 -15.58 13.26 -8.06
N ARG A 29 -14.46 12.60 -7.74
CA ARG A 29 -13.27 13.28 -7.18
C ARG A 29 -12.62 14.25 -8.16
N ALA A 30 -12.57 13.91 -9.45
CA ALA A 30 -11.93 14.73 -10.47
C ALA A 30 -12.81 15.86 -11.02
N SER A 31 -14.12 15.65 -11.11
CA SER A 31 -15.07 16.56 -11.77
C SER A 31 -16.03 17.27 -10.80
N HIS A 32 -16.14 16.79 -9.55
CA HIS A 32 -16.99 17.36 -8.50
C HIS A 32 -16.23 17.49 -7.16
N PRO A 33 -15.16 18.30 -7.11
CA PRO A 33 -14.24 18.39 -5.95
C PRO A 33 -14.90 18.93 -4.67
N GLU A 34 -16.05 19.62 -4.78
CA GLU A 34 -16.82 20.15 -3.64
C GLU A 34 -17.54 19.06 -2.81
N ILE A 35 -17.51 17.79 -3.25
CA ILE A 35 -18.19 16.68 -2.56
C ILE A 35 -17.21 15.96 -1.64
N LYS A 36 -17.16 16.39 -0.37
CA LYS A 36 -16.81 15.47 0.73
C LYS A 36 -17.94 14.44 0.82
N LEU A 37 -17.70 13.21 0.38
CA LEU A 37 -18.67 12.12 0.50
C LEU A 37 -18.95 11.89 2.00
N THR A 38 -20.07 12.45 2.47
CA THR A 38 -20.60 12.20 3.80
C THR A 38 -21.14 10.78 3.82
N SER A 39 -20.52 9.95 4.66
CA SER A 39 -21.07 8.65 5.06
C SER A 39 -22.51 8.85 5.54
N VAL A 40 -23.44 8.21 4.84
CA VAL A 40 -24.85 8.17 5.23
C VAL A 40 -24.97 7.28 6.46
N LYS A 41 -25.35 7.89 7.58
CA LYS A 41 -25.73 7.22 8.83
C LYS A 41 -26.79 6.15 8.59
N ARG A 42 -26.49 4.92 9.02
CA ARG A 42 -27.41 3.88 9.51
C ARG A 42 -26.54 3.05 10.46
N GLY A 43 -26.74 3.04 11.77
CA GLY A 43 -27.95 2.64 12.48
C GLY A 43 -27.49 1.49 13.37
N THR A 44 -27.52 1.71 14.68
CA THR A 44 -27.07 0.81 15.75
C THR A 44 -27.53 -0.64 15.55
N ALA A 45 -26.58 -1.59 15.49
CA ALA A 45 -26.84 -3.00 15.75
C ALA A 45 -25.56 -3.69 16.27
N SER A 46 -25.78 -4.46 17.32
CA SER A 46 -24.87 -5.12 18.25
C SER A 46 -23.76 -5.97 17.62
N THR A 47 -22.58 -5.92 18.24
CA THR A 47 -21.46 -6.86 18.08
C THR A 47 -21.88 -8.30 18.39
N PRO A 48 -21.37 -9.26 17.60
CA PRO A 48 -20.88 -10.50 18.17
C PRO A 48 -19.37 -10.65 17.92
N GLU A 49 -18.65 -10.94 18.99
CA GLU A 49 -17.26 -11.35 19.01
C GLU A 49 -17.00 -12.51 18.06
N GLY A 50 -15.99 -12.38 17.19
CA GLY A 50 -15.58 -13.39 16.23
C GLY A 50 -14.07 -13.58 16.25
N ASN A 51 -13.61 -14.53 17.06
CA ASN A 51 -12.24 -15.01 17.18
C ASN A 51 -11.57 -15.25 15.81
N SER A 52 -10.48 -14.55 15.53
CA SER A 52 -9.57 -14.90 14.43
C SER A 52 -8.15 -15.14 14.97
N LYS A 53 -7.68 -16.38 14.81
CA LYS A 53 -6.45 -16.91 15.41
C LYS A 53 -5.22 -16.23 14.81
N ARG A 54 -4.47 -15.51 15.65
CA ARG A 54 -3.20 -14.85 15.34
C ARG A 54 -2.08 -15.89 15.19
N VAL A 55 -1.40 -15.93 14.05
CA VAL A 55 -0.16 -16.69 13.88
C VAL A 55 0.97 -15.70 13.56
N ARG A 56 1.84 -15.46 14.55
CA ARG A 56 3.09 -14.69 14.41
C ARG A 56 4.14 -15.62 13.81
N ARG A 57 4.68 -15.29 12.64
CA ARG A 57 5.93 -15.89 12.14
C ARG A 57 6.95 -14.77 11.99
N GLU A 58 8.00 -14.86 12.78
CA GLU A 58 9.24 -14.10 12.59
C GLU A 58 10.10 -14.88 11.59
N GLY A 59 10.49 -14.27 10.47
CA GLY A 59 11.42 -14.92 9.55
C GLY A 59 11.47 -14.32 8.14
N GLY A 60 12.11 -13.17 7.99
CA GLY A 60 12.62 -12.69 6.70
C GLY A 60 14.12 -12.41 6.81
N ALA A 61 14.89 -12.78 5.79
CA ALA A 61 16.32 -12.49 5.71
C ALA A 61 16.54 -10.97 5.91
N LEU A 62 17.30 -10.60 6.95
CA LEU A 62 17.57 -9.24 7.48
C LEU A 62 16.65 -8.70 8.59
N ASN A 63 15.67 -9.46 9.12
CA ASN A 63 14.93 -9.12 10.36
C ASN A 63 14.40 -7.67 10.47
N THR A 64 14.22 -6.97 9.34
CA THR A 64 13.94 -5.52 9.34
C THR A 64 12.44 -5.23 9.34
N PHE A 65 11.65 -6.12 8.76
CA PHE A 65 10.19 -5.99 8.67
C PHE A 65 9.50 -7.03 9.56
N THR A 66 8.53 -6.56 10.34
CA THR A 66 7.56 -7.36 11.07
C THR A 66 6.35 -7.59 10.18
N SER A 67 5.96 -8.85 9.97
CA SER A 67 4.78 -9.21 9.17
C SER A 67 3.57 -9.52 10.07
N THR A 68 2.42 -8.94 9.74
CA THR A 68 1.12 -9.25 10.36
C THR A 68 0.14 -9.72 9.29
N PHE A 69 -0.58 -10.81 9.55
CA PHE A 69 -1.51 -11.42 8.59
C PHE A 69 -2.96 -11.18 9.01
N PHE A 70 -3.79 -10.78 8.05
CA PHE A 70 -5.24 -10.61 8.19
C PHE A 70 -5.94 -11.61 7.26
N GLN A 71 -6.85 -12.40 7.83
CA GLN A 71 -7.59 -13.44 7.12
C GLN A 71 -8.97 -12.91 6.73
N PRO A 72 -9.46 -13.17 5.51
CA PRO A 72 -10.84 -12.82 5.15
C PRO A 72 -11.85 -13.70 5.89
N THR A 73 -13.04 -13.15 6.14
CA THR A 73 -14.21 -13.94 6.52
C THR A 73 -14.75 -14.74 5.33
N GLU A 74 -15.62 -15.69 5.62
CA GLU A 74 -16.32 -16.46 4.58
C GLU A 74 -17.10 -15.57 3.58
N ASN A 75 -17.54 -14.39 4.02
CA ASN A 75 -18.27 -13.43 3.21
C ASN A 75 -17.33 -12.54 2.38
N SER A 76 -16.15 -12.18 2.88
CA SER A 76 -15.24 -11.26 2.20
C SER A 76 -14.19 -11.97 1.34
N LYS A 77 -14.02 -13.29 1.46
CA LYS A 77 -13.02 -14.05 0.68
C LYS A 77 -13.18 -13.97 -0.83
N LYS A 78 -14.30 -13.49 -1.37
CA LYS A 78 -14.54 -13.36 -2.83
C LYS A 78 -14.69 -11.93 -3.31
N ASP A 79 -14.47 -10.94 -2.46
CA ASP A 79 -14.66 -9.54 -2.80
C ASP A 79 -13.58 -8.70 -2.11
N PHE A 80 -12.67 -8.14 -2.92
CA PHE A 80 -11.58 -7.30 -2.42
C PHE A 80 -12.09 -6.05 -1.69
N LEU A 81 -13.19 -5.44 -2.14
CA LEU A 81 -13.70 -4.23 -1.52
C LEU A 81 -14.30 -4.53 -0.15
N LEU A 82 -15.06 -5.61 -0.03
CA LEU A 82 -15.58 -6.07 1.26
C LEU A 82 -14.44 -6.47 2.20
N PHE A 83 -13.44 -7.19 1.68
CA PHE A 83 -12.29 -7.59 2.49
C PHE A 83 -11.46 -6.39 2.97
N PHE A 84 -11.21 -5.42 2.10
CA PHE A 84 -10.47 -4.22 2.47
C PHE A 84 -11.23 -3.36 3.48
N ASP A 85 -12.53 -3.18 3.32
CA ASP A 85 -13.37 -2.48 4.32
C ASP A 85 -13.32 -3.20 5.67
N GLU A 86 -13.42 -4.54 5.68
CA GLU A 86 -13.36 -5.37 6.89
C GLU A 86 -12.02 -5.24 7.64
N ILE A 87 -10.88 -5.25 6.92
CA ILE A 87 -9.57 -5.17 7.55
C ILE A 87 -9.10 -3.74 7.81
N THR A 88 -9.70 -2.72 7.20
CA THR A 88 -9.30 -1.30 7.36
C THR A 88 -9.12 -0.91 8.83
N PRO A 89 -10.09 -1.12 9.75
CA PRO A 89 -9.92 -0.72 11.14
C PRO A 89 -8.77 -1.48 11.84
N GLN A 90 -8.65 -2.78 11.60
CA GLN A 90 -7.62 -3.63 12.19
C GLN A 90 -6.22 -3.28 11.67
N LEU A 91 -6.14 -2.89 10.39
CA LEU A 91 -4.91 -2.48 9.73
C LEU A 91 -4.42 -1.14 10.31
N SER A 92 -5.31 -0.15 10.42
CA SER A 92 -4.98 1.16 10.99
C SER A 92 -4.52 1.04 12.45
N GLU A 93 -5.27 0.30 13.28
CA GLU A 93 -4.87 0.03 14.66
C GLU A 93 -3.49 -0.61 14.74
N LYS A 94 -3.22 -1.59 13.86
CA LYS A 94 -1.92 -2.27 13.85
C LYS A 94 -0.79 -1.33 13.45
N ILE A 95 -0.99 -0.46 12.46
CA ILE A 95 0.03 0.52 12.06
C ILE A 95 0.29 1.51 13.20
N GLU A 96 -0.75 1.97 13.91
CA GLU A 96 -0.61 2.84 15.08
C GLU A 96 0.16 2.18 16.23
N GLU A 97 -0.09 0.90 16.51
CA GLU A 97 0.72 0.12 17.47
C GLU A 97 2.20 0.12 17.10
N GLU A 98 2.52 -0.14 15.83
CA GLU A 98 3.89 -0.20 15.35
C GLU A 98 4.57 1.18 15.39
N ILE A 99 3.83 2.26 15.13
CA ILE A 99 4.31 3.65 15.29
C ILE A 99 4.61 3.94 16.75
N ARG A 100 3.73 3.56 17.67
CA ARG A 100 3.92 3.76 19.11
C ARG A 100 5.13 2.99 19.65
N GLU A 101 5.42 1.82 19.11
CA GLU A 101 6.58 1.00 19.52
C GLU A 101 7.89 1.48 18.86
N LYS A 102 7.88 1.78 17.56
CA LYS A 102 9.10 2.01 16.75
C LYS A 102 9.38 3.48 16.48
N GLY A 103 8.43 4.37 16.74
CA GLY A 103 8.43 5.77 16.33
C GLY A 103 8.00 5.90 14.86
N ALA A 104 8.92 6.33 14.00
CA ALA A 104 8.64 6.36 12.57
C ALA A 104 8.72 4.95 11.96
N VAL A 105 7.78 4.63 11.08
CA VAL A 105 7.73 3.33 10.38
C VAL A 105 7.59 3.51 8.88
N LYS A 106 8.04 2.50 8.15
CA LYS A 106 7.72 2.31 6.73
C LYS A 106 7.01 0.98 6.58
N TRP A 107 5.96 0.94 5.76
CA TRP A 107 5.15 -0.26 5.63
C TRP A 107 4.65 -0.45 4.20
N TYR A 108 4.29 -1.69 3.87
CA TYR A 108 3.58 -2.03 2.63
C TYR A 108 2.63 -3.20 2.87
N GLY A 109 1.56 -3.26 2.10
CA GLY A 109 0.60 -4.37 2.08
C GLY A 109 0.90 -5.35 0.96
N VAL A 110 0.61 -6.63 1.21
CA VAL A 110 0.62 -7.68 0.19
C VAL A 110 -0.66 -8.50 0.31
N VAL A 111 -1.41 -8.64 -0.79
CA VAL A 111 -2.54 -9.58 -0.85
C VAL A 111 -2.14 -10.80 -1.63
N LYS A 112 -2.36 -11.97 -1.01
CA LYS A 112 -2.33 -13.25 -1.71
C LYS A 112 -3.75 -13.63 -2.09
N ALA A 113 -4.00 -13.91 -3.36
CA ALA A 113 -5.30 -14.35 -3.87
C ALA A 113 -5.13 -15.52 -4.83
N VAL A 114 -6.16 -16.34 -4.94
CA VAL A 114 -6.27 -17.45 -5.89
C VAL A 114 -7.21 -17.02 -7.00
N PHE A 115 -6.72 -17.13 -8.22
CA PHE A 115 -7.50 -16.94 -9.43
C PHE A 115 -7.67 -18.29 -10.12
N LYS A 116 -8.81 -18.45 -10.77
CA LYS A 116 -9.12 -19.63 -11.57
C LYS A 116 -9.58 -19.23 -12.96
N ARG A 117 -9.40 -20.16 -13.88
CA ARG A 117 -9.88 -20.09 -15.25
C ARG A 117 -10.32 -21.49 -15.65
N GLU A 118 -11.44 -21.58 -16.34
CA GLU A 118 -11.88 -22.81 -17.00
C GLU A 118 -11.63 -22.64 -18.50
N SER A 119 -11.04 -23.66 -19.13
CA SER A 119 -10.89 -23.75 -20.58
C SER A 119 -11.48 -25.06 -21.06
N GLU A 120 -12.14 -25.02 -22.22
CA GLU A 120 -12.83 -26.19 -22.79
C GLU A 120 -11.88 -27.37 -23.05
N ASP A 121 -10.60 -27.08 -23.37
CA ASP A 121 -9.60 -28.08 -23.74
C ASP A 121 -8.62 -28.46 -22.61
N GLU A 122 -8.34 -27.56 -21.66
CA GLU A 122 -7.26 -27.72 -20.66
C GLU A 122 -7.74 -27.89 -19.20
N GLY A 123 -9.06 -27.84 -18.95
CA GLY A 123 -9.63 -28.02 -17.61
C GLY A 123 -9.58 -26.75 -16.74
N GLU A 124 -9.69 -26.92 -15.41
CA GLU A 124 -9.61 -25.83 -14.43
C GLU A 124 -8.14 -25.50 -14.10
N GLU A 125 -7.69 -24.32 -14.48
CA GLU A 125 -6.37 -23.80 -14.12
C GLU A 125 -6.49 -22.87 -12.89
N ARG A 126 -5.54 -22.98 -11.94
CA ARG A 126 -5.47 -22.11 -10.75
C ARG A 126 -4.09 -21.53 -10.54
N VAL A 127 -4.05 -20.24 -10.23
CA VAL A 127 -2.82 -19.50 -9.90
C VAL A 127 -3.00 -18.74 -8.60
N SER A 128 -1.89 -18.52 -7.88
CA SER A 128 -1.91 -17.83 -6.58
C SER A 128 -0.98 -16.61 -6.52
N PRO A 129 -1.27 -15.55 -7.29
CA PRO A 129 -0.45 -14.34 -7.33
C PRO A 129 -0.43 -13.57 -6.00
N TYR A 130 0.63 -12.77 -5.86
CA TYR A 130 0.83 -11.82 -4.76
C TYR A 130 0.81 -10.40 -5.32
N PHE A 131 -0.05 -9.55 -4.78
CA PHE A 131 -0.21 -8.15 -5.19
C PHE A 131 0.28 -7.24 -4.08
N ARG A 132 1.25 -6.39 -4.38
CA ARG A 132 1.94 -5.57 -3.39
C ARG A 132 1.61 -4.09 -3.59
N SER A 133 1.36 -3.36 -2.50
CA SER A 133 1.24 -1.90 -2.53
C SER A 133 2.60 -1.22 -2.59
N ASN A 134 2.61 0.07 -2.89
CA ASN A 134 3.79 0.89 -2.66
C ASN A 134 4.14 0.97 -1.17
N VAL A 135 5.39 1.32 -0.89
CA VAL A 135 5.86 1.56 0.48
C VAL A 135 5.37 2.93 0.93
N GLN A 136 4.69 2.95 2.08
CA GLN A 136 4.26 4.16 2.77
C GLN A 136 5.22 4.46 3.92
N ILE A 137 5.39 5.74 4.24
CA ILE A 137 6.20 6.20 5.37
C ILE A 137 5.28 6.94 6.33
N GLU A 138 5.21 6.45 7.56
CA GLU A 138 4.47 7.09 8.65
C GLU A 138 5.48 7.67 9.64
N LEU A 139 5.51 9.00 9.72
CA LEU A 139 6.30 9.71 10.73
C LEU A 139 5.49 9.93 12.01
N VAL A 140 4.18 10.15 11.87
CA VAL A 140 3.17 10.36 12.92
C VAL A 140 1.86 9.72 12.43
N GLY A 141 0.95 9.35 13.33
CA GLY A 141 -0.29 8.63 12.98
C GLY A 141 -1.31 9.38 12.12
N ASP A 142 -1.15 10.69 11.91
CA ASP A 142 -2.16 11.52 11.23
C ASP A 142 -2.31 11.20 9.73
N THR A 143 -1.31 10.59 9.10
CA THR A 143 -1.31 10.25 7.67
C THR A 143 -1.86 8.85 7.34
N ILE A 144 -2.14 8.03 8.36
CA ILE A 144 -2.61 6.65 8.17
C ILE A 144 -3.94 6.60 7.41
N GLY A 145 -4.83 7.56 7.70
CA GLY A 145 -6.16 7.65 7.07
C GLY A 145 -6.12 7.83 5.55
N ASP A 146 -5.04 8.41 5.02
CA ASP A 146 -4.84 8.61 3.59
C ASP A 146 -4.03 7.47 2.96
N HIS A 147 -2.98 6.99 3.65
CA HIS A 147 -2.08 5.98 3.12
C HIS A 147 -2.70 4.58 3.01
N VAL A 148 -3.65 4.22 3.90
CA VAL A 148 -4.35 2.94 3.83
C VAL A 148 -5.20 2.81 2.54
N PRO A 149 -6.12 3.74 2.23
CA PRO A 149 -6.88 3.71 0.98
C PRO A 149 -6.01 3.75 -0.28
N VAL A 150 -4.92 4.53 -0.27
CA VAL A 150 -3.96 4.59 -1.39
C VAL A 150 -3.32 3.23 -1.62
N SER A 151 -2.90 2.55 -0.55
CA SER A 151 -2.28 1.24 -0.63
C SER A 151 -3.22 0.17 -1.19
N PHE A 152 -4.50 0.19 -0.79
CA PHE A 152 -5.53 -0.67 -1.39
C PHE A 152 -5.77 -0.36 -2.86
N SER A 153 -5.77 0.92 -3.24
CA SER A 153 -5.94 1.32 -4.65
C SER A 153 -4.80 0.78 -5.51
N ASN A 154 -3.55 0.82 -5.04
CA ASN A 154 -2.41 0.23 -5.77
C ASN A 154 -2.55 -1.29 -5.95
N ILE A 155 -3.08 -1.98 -4.94
CA ILE A 155 -3.31 -3.43 -5.02
C ILE A 155 -4.42 -3.74 -6.04
N LEU A 156 -5.52 -2.99 -6.02
CA LEU A 156 -6.61 -3.16 -6.98
C LEU A 156 -6.15 -2.90 -8.42
N GLU A 157 -5.32 -1.89 -8.63
CA GLU A 157 -4.74 -1.59 -9.95
C GLU A 157 -3.87 -2.76 -10.45
N ALA A 158 -3.05 -3.35 -9.58
CA ALA A 158 -2.25 -4.52 -9.92
C ALA A 158 -3.10 -5.77 -10.20
N VAL A 159 -4.21 -5.95 -9.47
CA VAL A 159 -5.18 -7.02 -9.71
C VAL A 159 -5.88 -6.82 -11.06
N ASP A 160 -6.36 -5.61 -11.35
CA ASP A 160 -7.01 -5.28 -12.62
C ASP A 160 -6.04 -5.48 -13.79
N GLU A 161 -4.77 -5.12 -13.61
CA GLU A 161 -3.74 -5.39 -14.60
C GLU A 161 -3.51 -6.88 -14.83
N PHE A 162 -3.49 -7.67 -13.77
CA PHE A 162 -3.37 -9.12 -13.86
C PHE A 162 -4.56 -9.74 -14.62
N ILE A 163 -5.78 -9.33 -14.31
CA ILE A 163 -7.01 -9.78 -14.99
C ILE A 163 -7.01 -9.33 -16.45
N ARG A 164 -6.55 -8.12 -16.76
CA ARG A 164 -6.55 -7.59 -18.14
C ARG A 164 -5.48 -8.24 -19.03
N ARG A 165 -4.32 -8.56 -18.46
CA ARG A 165 -3.20 -9.19 -19.19
C ARG A 165 -3.44 -10.68 -19.41
N GLY A 166 -4.16 -11.35 -18.52
CA GLY A 166 -4.51 -12.76 -18.67
C GLY A 166 -5.90 -12.95 -19.27
N SER A 167 -6.05 -13.89 -20.20
CA SER A 167 -7.33 -14.21 -20.81
C SER A 167 -8.18 -15.06 -19.84
N GLY A 168 -9.15 -14.43 -19.16
CA GLY A 168 -10.24 -15.15 -18.46
C GLY A 168 -9.99 -15.48 -16.98
N TRP A 169 -9.08 -14.78 -16.29
CA TRP A 169 -8.90 -14.98 -14.85
C TRP A 169 -10.08 -14.43 -14.05
N ILE A 170 -10.63 -15.27 -13.18
CA ILE A 170 -11.68 -14.90 -12.22
C ILE A 170 -11.15 -15.15 -10.81
N LEU A 171 -11.43 -14.23 -9.89
CA LEU A 171 -11.11 -14.41 -8.48
C LEU A 171 -11.85 -15.64 -7.92
N ASP A 172 -11.11 -16.63 -7.42
CA ASP A 172 -11.68 -17.78 -6.72
C ASP A 172 -11.81 -17.49 -5.21
N LYS A 173 -10.71 -17.04 -4.61
CA LYS A 173 -10.66 -16.61 -3.20
C LYS A 173 -9.47 -15.74 -2.86
N ILE A 174 -9.62 -14.85 -1.91
CA ILE A 174 -8.54 -14.15 -1.21
C ILE A 174 -8.01 -15.09 -0.13
N VAL A 175 -6.68 -15.22 -0.02
CA VAL A 175 -6.03 -16.07 0.98
C VAL A 175 -5.77 -15.26 2.25
N HIS A 176 -5.06 -14.14 2.13
CA HIS A 176 -4.77 -13.24 3.24
C HIS A 176 -4.26 -11.88 2.74
N PHE A 177 -4.30 -10.89 3.64
CA PHE A 177 -3.49 -9.67 3.56
C PHE A 177 -2.30 -9.80 4.50
N GLU A 178 -1.12 -9.42 4.06
CA GLU A 178 0.10 -9.32 4.85
C GLU A 178 0.53 -7.85 4.93
N LEU A 179 0.56 -7.32 6.15
CA LEU A 179 1.15 -6.03 6.48
C LEU A 179 2.61 -6.25 6.84
N CYS A 180 3.53 -5.64 6.10
CA CYS A 180 4.97 -5.65 6.40
C CYS A 180 5.40 -4.29 6.92
N VAL A 181 5.89 -4.20 8.16
CA VAL A 181 6.26 -2.94 8.83
C VAL A 181 7.70 -2.97 9.33
N ALA A 182 8.48 -1.95 8.97
CA ALA A 182 9.84 -1.75 9.47
C ALA A 182 9.97 -0.38 10.14
N LYS A 183 10.92 -0.26 11.07
CA LYS A 183 11.33 1.06 11.60
C LYS A 183 11.88 1.90 10.45
N TYR A 184 11.36 3.12 10.32
CA TYR A 184 11.88 4.11 9.39
C TYR A 184 12.92 4.97 10.09
N GLN A 185 14.16 4.87 9.62
CA GLN A 185 15.22 5.77 10.01
C GLN A 185 15.56 6.60 8.77
N PRO A 186 15.12 7.87 8.68
CA PRO A 186 15.51 8.71 7.56
C PRO A 186 17.04 8.76 7.51
N LEU A 187 17.59 8.75 6.30
CA LEU A 187 19.02 9.01 6.12
C LEU A 187 19.30 10.35 6.78
N ARG A 188 20.13 10.36 7.83
CA ARG A 188 20.61 11.61 8.40
C ARG A 188 21.42 12.29 7.32
N ALA A 189 20.88 13.34 6.72
CA ALA A 189 21.70 14.39 6.14
C ALA A 189 22.38 15.08 7.34
N SER A 190 23.55 14.58 7.73
CA SER A 190 24.23 15.03 8.93
C SER A 190 25.23 16.14 8.66
N SER A 191 26.05 16.44 9.66
CA SER A 191 27.35 17.07 9.51
C SER A 191 28.36 16.13 8.84
N TYR A 192 29.58 16.63 8.67
CA TYR A 192 30.74 15.94 8.15
C TYR A 192 30.87 14.51 8.67
N ILE A 193 31.08 13.56 7.74
CA ILE A 193 31.39 12.17 8.06
C ILE A 193 32.83 11.90 7.64
N ILE A 194 33.59 11.30 8.54
CA ILE A 194 34.97 10.90 8.27
C ILE A 194 34.97 9.82 7.19
N LEU A 195 35.66 10.06 6.09
CA LEU A 195 35.80 9.08 5.02
C LEU A 195 36.60 7.87 5.49
N PRO A 196 36.22 6.64 5.07
CA PRO A 196 37.09 5.48 5.15
C PRO A 196 38.41 5.74 4.42
N LYS A 197 39.53 5.26 4.97
CA LYS A 197 40.89 5.50 4.46
C LYS A 197 41.05 5.24 2.96
N LYS A 198 40.46 4.16 2.44
CA LYS A 198 40.49 3.82 1.01
C LYS A 198 39.89 4.88 0.09
N LEU A 199 38.90 5.64 0.55
CA LEU A 199 38.27 6.72 -0.22
C LEU A 199 39.04 8.03 -0.06
N LEU A 200 39.57 8.28 1.14
CA LEU A 200 40.45 9.41 1.42
C LEU A 200 41.70 9.36 0.53
N ASP A 201 42.35 8.21 0.43
CA ASP A 201 43.57 8.01 -0.37
C ASP A 201 43.32 8.20 -1.87
N LYS A 202 42.09 7.94 -2.33
CA LYS A 202 41.71 8.04 -3.75
C LYS A 202 41.43 9.47 -4.20
N LYS A 203 41.17 10.40 -3.28
CA LYS A 203 40.90 11.82 -3.58
C LYS A 203 39.78 12.03 -4.63
N ALA A 204 38.90 11.04 -4.78
CA ALA A 204 37.89 10.97 -5.82
C ALA A 204 36.53 11.51 -5.37
N VAL A 205 36.38 11.82 -4.09
CA VAL A 205 35.13 12.27 -3.47
C VAL A 205 35.37 13.58 -2.74
N LEU A 206 34.53 14.57 -3.01
CA LEU A 206 34.52 15.82 -2.29
C LEU A 206 33.87 15.59 -0.91
N ASN A 207 34.66 15.61 0.16
CA ASN A 207 34.18 15.42 1.54
C ASN A 207 34.13 16.75 2.29
N ILE A 208 33.04 17.49 2.12
CA ILE A 208 32.89 18.83 2.66
C ILE A 208 32.76 18.77 4.19
N GLN A 209 33.67 19.44 4.88
CA GLN A 209 33.60 19.60 6.34
C GLN A 209 32.56 20.65 6.71
N ASN A 210 31.53 20.24 7.44
CA ASN A 210 30.54 21.12 8.03
C ASN A 210 30.21 20.70 9.47
N GLU A 211 30.00 21.68 10.34
CA GLU A 211 29.62 21.48 11.75
C GLU A 211 28.10 21.53 11.98
N ASP A 212 27.34 21.95 10.96
CA ASP A 212 25.88 22.00 10.97
C ASP A 212 25.24 20.74 10.35
N GLN A 213 23.91 20.60 10.41
CA GLN A 213 23.17 19.51 9.75
C GLN A 213 22.76 19.89 8.31
N LYS A 214 23.62 20.59 7.57
CA LYS A 214 23.32 21.11 6.22
C LYS A 214 24.23 20.56 5.11
N CYS A 215 24.74 19.33 5.24
CA CYS A 215 25.68 18.75 4.26
C CYS A 215 25.16 18.80 2.81
N LEU A 216 23.85 18.59 2.59
CA LEU A 216 23.25 18.69 1.26
C LEU A 216 23.37 20.10 0.67
N VAL A 217 23.12 21.14 1.49
CA VAL A 217 23.26 22.54 1.07
C VAL A 217 24.70 22.82 0.68
N TRP A 218 25.66 22.37 1.49
CA TRP A 218 27.08 22.54 1.20
C TRP A 218 27.50 21.80 -0.08
N CYS A 219 27.00 20.57 -0.31
CA CYS A 219 27.24 19.85 -1.56
C CYS A 219 26.70 20.60 -2.79
N LEU A 220 25.51 21.19 -2.69
CA LEU A 220 24.91 21.99 -3.77
C LEU A 220 25.69 23.29 -4.01
N ILE A 221 26.12 23.97 -2.95
CA ILE A 221 26.97 25.16 -3.05
C ILE A 221 28.30 24.80 -3.71
N ALA A 222 28.96 23.73 -3.27
CA ALA A 222 30.22 23.29 -3.83
C ALA A 222 30.11 22.93 -5.31
N HIS A 223 29.03 22.25 -5.70
CA HIS A 223 28.73 21.98 -7.11
C HIS A 223 28.55 23.28 -7.90
N LYS A 224 27.76 24.23 -7.39
CA LYS A 224 27.54 25.54 -8.03
C LYS A 224 28.83 26.36 -8.15
N LEU A 225 29.74 26.22 -7.19
CA LEU A 225 31.05 26.89 -7.17
C LEU A 225 32.15 26.09 -7.89
N ASN A 226 31.83 24.95 -8.53
CA ASN A 226 32.78 24.05 -9.19
C ASN A 226 33.97 23.64 -8.30
N ILE A 227 33.73 23.41 -7.01
CA ILE A 227 34.75 22.91 -6.09
C ILE A 227 35.05 21.45 -6.45
N LEU A 228 36.30 21.14 -6.74
CA LEU A 228 36.76 19.80 -7.09
C LEU A 228 37.25 19.03 -5.86
N ALA A 229 37.18 17.70 -5.92
CA ALA A 229 37.82 16.85 -4.93
C ALA A 229 39.36 17.02 -5.00
N HIS A 230 40.02 17.11 -3.84
CA HIS A 230 41.47 17.30 -3.70
C HIS A 230 42.19 16.00 -3.33
#